data_AF-A0A2I0EXK3-F1
#
_entry.id   AF-A0A2I0EXK3-F1
#
_cell.length_a   1.000
_cell.length_b   1.000
_cell.length_c   1.000
_cell.angle_alpha   90.00
_cell.angle_beta   90.00
_cell.angle_gamma   90.00
#
_symmetry.space_group_name_H-M   'P 1'
#
loop_
_entity.id
_entity.type
_entity.pdbx_description
1 polymer ?
#
loop_
_entity_poly.entity_id
_entity_poly.type
_entity_poly.pdbx_seq_one_letter_code
_entity_poly.pdbx_strand_id
1 'polypeptide(L)' 'NPSERVWQYLKQNELSNRCYDSYEAIVDAACLAWNNLLKQPQRIRSLTARAWAQL' A
#
# COMPACT_ATOMS: atom_id res chain seq x y z
N ASN A 1 5.14 11.08 6.24
CA ASN A 1 4.73 10.04 7.20
C ASN A 1 4.90 8.67 6.53
N PRO A 2 5.60 7.67 7.11
CA PRO A 2 5.77 6.35 6.48
C PRO A 2 4.46 5.63 6.15
N SER A 3 3.41 5.78 6.97
CA SER A 3 2.09 5.21 6.66
C SER A 3 1.48 5.84 5.39
N GLU A 4 1.60 7.15 5.24
CA GLU A 4 1.16 7.88 4.03
C GLU A 4 1.84 7.35 2.76
N ARG A 5 3.16 7.06 2.83
CA ARG A 5 3.91 6.52 1.66
C ARG A 5 3.40 5.14 1.26
N VAL A 6 3.08 4.30 2.24
CA VAL A 6 2.49 2.98 1.97
C VAL A 6 1.10 3.13 1.36
N TRP A 7 0.27 4.01 1.90
CA TRP A 7 -1.05 4.29 1.34
C TRP A 7 -1.00 4.80 -0.10
N GLN A 8 -0.10 5.74 -0.39
CA GLN A 8 0.10 6.26 -1.75
C GLN A 8 0.54 5.15 -2.73
N TYR A 9 1.44 4.25 -2.30
CA TYR A 9 1.87 3.11 -3.11
C TYR A 9 0.70 2.16 -3.41
N LEU A 10 -0.07 1.77 -2.40
CA LEU A 10 -1.24 0.90 -2.57
C LEU A 10 -2.29 1.54 -3.49
N LYS A 11 -2.53 2.84 -3.31
CA LYS A 11 -3.44 3.59 -4.17
C LYS A 11 -2.99 3.57 -5.63
N GLN A 12 -1.74 3.90 -5.90
CA GLN A 12 -1.21 3.99 -7.27
C GLN A 12 -1.10 2.63 -7.97
N ASN A 13 -0.73 1.57 -7.23
CA ASN A 13 -0.43 0.27 -7.84
C ASN A 13 -1.65 -0.66 -7.92
N GLU A 14 -2.48 -0.69 -6.88
CA GLU A 14 -3.52 -1.72 -6.73
C GLU A 14 -4.95 -1.14 -6.76
N LEU A 15 -5.14 0.10 -6.32
CA LEU A 15 -6.49 0.66 -6.17
C LEU A 15 -6.88 1.69 -7.25
N SER A 16 -5.92 2.12 -8.08
CA SER A 16 -6.14 3.08 -9.17
C SER A 16 -6.84 2.41 -10.36
N ASN A 17 -7.58 3.22 -11.13
CA ASN A 17 -8.24 2.81 -12.38
C ASN A 17 -9.25 1.65 -12.22
N ARG A 18 -9.91 1.54 -11.06
CA ARG A 18 -10.98 0.58 -10.80
C ARG A 18 -12.25 1.32 -10.34
N CYS A 19 -13.40 0.90 -10.86
CA CYS A 19 -14.71 1.25 -10.27
C CYS A 19 -15.08 0.19 -9.25
N TYR A 20 -15.59 0.62 -8.10
CA TYR A 20 -16.04 -0.26 -7.03
C TYR A 20 -17.55 -0.15 -6.90
N ASP A 21 -18.23 -1.29 -6.90
CA ASP A 21 -19.69 -1.36 -6.86
C ASP A 21 -20.27 -1.08 -5.47
N SER A 22 -19.45 -1.24 -4.42
CA SER A 22 -19.85 -1.02 -3.03
C SER A 22 -18.67 -0.58 -2.17
N TYR A 23 -18.97 -0.06 -0.98
CA TYR A 23 -17.96 0.23 0.02
C TYR A 23 -17.16 -1.02 0.41
N GLU A 24 -17.83 -2.16 0.57
CA GLU A 24 -17.18 -3.43 0.88
C GLU A 24 -16.17 -3.82 -0.20
N ALA A 25 -16.49 -3.62 -1.48
CA ALA A 25 -15.57 -3.88 -2.58
C ALA A 25 -14.28 -3.02 -2.50
N ILE A 26 -14.37 -1.79 -1.99
CA ILE A 26 -13.20 -0.93 -1.75
C ILE A 26 -12.35 -1.50 -0.61
N VAL A 27 -12.99 -1.90 0.49
CA VAL A 27 -12.31 -2.46 1.66
C VAL A 27 -11.60 -3.77 1.29
N ASP A 28 -12.28 -4.66 0.58
CA ASP A 28 -11.72 -5.93 0.13
C ASP A 28 -10.52 -5.72 -0.80
N ALA A 29 -10.62 -4.80 -1.74
CA ALA A 29 -9.50 -4.46 -2.62
C ALA A 29 -8.31 -3.89 -1.85
N ALA A 30 -8.55 -3.05 -0.84
CA ALA A 30 -7.51 -2.51 0.02
C ALA A 30 -6.85 -3.61 0.87
N CYS A 31 -7.64 -4.54 1.43
CA CYS A 31 -7.14 -5.69 2.16
C CYS A 31 -6.30 -6.62 1.28
N LEU A 32 -6.75 -6.89 0.05
CA LEU A 32 -6.00 -7.68 -0.93
C LEU A 32 -4.66 -7.00 -1.28
N ALA A 33 -4.69 -5.70 -1.55
CA ALA A 33 -3.50 -4.91 -1.85
C ALA A 33 -2.49 -4.94 -0.70
N TRP A 34 -2.96 -4.78 0.53
CA TRP A 34 -2.14 -4.89 1.73
C TRP A 34 -1.51 -6.27 1.90
N ASN A 35 -2.30 -7.34 1.73
CA ASN A 35 -1.82 -8.71 1.82
C ASN A 35 -0.79 -9.04 0.72
N ASN A 36 -0.94 -8.48 -0.48
CA ASN A 36 0.05 -8.60 -1.55
C ASN A 36 1.35 -7.85 -1.22
N LEU A 37 1.25 -6.68 -0.59
CA LEU A 37 2.40 -5.93 -0.12
C LEU A 37 3.15 -6.65 1.02
N LEU A 38 2.43 -7.34 1.93
CA LEU A 38 3.03 -8.16 3.00
C LEU A 38 3.92 -9.29 2.45
N LYS A 39 3.60 -9.82 1.27
CA LYS A 39 4.45 -10.82 0.58
C LYS A 39 5.76 -10.23 0.04
N GLN A 40 5.91 -8.90 0.05
CA GLN A 40 7.09 -8.18 -0.44
C GLN A 40 7.75 -7.35 0.68
N PRO A 41 8.35 -8.00 1.70
CA PRO A 41 8.87 -7.30 2.89
C PRO A 41 9.97 -6.29 2.57
N GLN A 42 10.76 -6.51 1.51
CA GLN A 42 11.78 -5.54 1.06
C GLN A 42 11.17 -4.23 0.55
N ARG A 43 9.98 -4.31 -0.05
CA ARG A 43 9.27 -3.13 -0.56
C ARG A 43 8.68 -2.31 0.56
N ILE A 44 8.11 -2.97 1.58
CA ILE A 44 7.68 -2.31 2.82
C ILE A 44 8.86 -1.58 3.45
N ARG A 45 10.00 -2.26 3.60
CA ARG A 45 11.23 -1.63 4.15
C ARG A 45 11.63 -0.40 3.35
N SER A 46 11.61 -0.43 2.02
CA SER A 46 11.94 0.75 1.18
C SER A 46 10.92 1.90 1.34
N LEU A 47 9.63 1.59 1.41
CA LEU A 47 8.57 2.59 1.58
C LEU A 47 8.62 3.25 2.98
N THR A 48 8.94 2.47 4.01
CA THR A 48 9.05 2.95 5.39
C THR A 48 10.44 3.47 5.75
N ALA A 49 11.46 3.16 4.95
CA ALA A 49 12.82 3.64 5.15
C ALA A 49 12.84 5.17 5.07
N ARG A 50 13.39 5.79 6.12
CA ARG A 50 13.64 7.22 6.19
C ARG A 50 15.09 7.45 5.83
N ALA A 51 15.36 8.37 4.90
CA ALA A 51 16.71 8.71 4.46
C ALA A 51 17.64 9.17 5.60
N TRP A 52 17.09 9.72 6.70
CA TRP A 52 17.86 10.14 7.87
C TRP A 52 18.06 9.06 8.93
N ALA A 53 17.40 7.90 8.82
CA ALA A 53 17.50 6.78 9.76
C ALA A 53 18.22 5.56 9.14
N GLN A 54 18.93 5.77 8.04
CA GLN A 54 19.93 4.80 7.56
C GLN A 54 21.16 4.97 8.45
N LEU A 55 21.34 4.07 9.42
CA LEU A 55 22.60 3.85 10.14
C LEU A 55 23.63 3.18 9.22
#